data_AF-C9Y3J0-F1
#
_entry.id   AF-C9Y3J0-F1
#
_cell.length_a   1.000
_cell.length_b   1.000
_cell.length_c   1.000
_cell.angle_alpha   90.00
_cell.angle_beta   90.00
_cell.angle_gamma   90.00
#
_symmetry.space_group_name_H-M   'P 1'
#
loop_
_entity.id
_entity.type
_entity.pdbx_description
1 polymer ?
#
loop_
_entity_poly.entity_id
_entity_poly.type
_entity_poly.pdbx_seq_one_letter_code
_entity_poly.pdbx_strand_id
1 'polypeptide(L)'
;MEFSQSQVDLLKRMSFDSYVSELTEHAQSVLPGLISSVRLEDVRTYIEQGILFAQKMGYTQRGPVRLYIDMMLMFGANFGKDPLYQWLTGECRENHLTQIEKSMILYSRLDKYIKVVYGDDGFFFKESYDRFRFFSMERFSVSSKYNHALLRNILREIYPQRFDFIGINSISKFTDLAEQHCDFLKLKRCKQKIYFIIVMFLFGCSFGNDFIRDRLIKAHLLNYLHNENERSRHSIASCYASFQIKNN
;
A
#
# COMPACT_ATOMS: atom_id res chain seq x y z
N MET A 1 19.46 42.57 -12.86
CA MET A 1 18.17 42.43 -12.14
C MET A 1 18.44 41.51 -10.96
N GLU A 2 18.43 42.03 -9.75
CA GLU A 2 18.65 41.24 -8.53
C GLU A 2 17.30 40.95 -7.87
N PHE A 3 17.05 39.68 -7.53
CA PHE A 3 15.86 39.29 -6.81
C PHE A 3 16.08 39.44 -5.31
N SER A 4 15.10 39.98 -4.59
CA SER A 4 15.11 39.97 -3.12
C SER A 4 14.91 38.56 -2.56
N GLN A 5 15.33 38.33 -1.32
CA GLN A 5 15.07 37.06 -0.63
C GLN A 5 13.56 36.73 -0.59
N SER A 6 12.72 37.74 -0.36
CA SER A 6 11.26 37.58 -0.37
C SER A 6 10.70 37.15 -1.73
N GLN A 7 11.27 37.64 -2.84
CA GLN A 7 10.89 37.22 -4.19
C GLN A 7 11.31 35.77 -4.46
N VAL A 8 12.53 35.39 -4.04
CA VAL A 8 13.01 34.00 -4.16
C VAL A 8 12.13 33.05 -3.35
N ASP A 9 11.76 33.42 -2.13
CA ASP A 9 10.91 32.59 -1.27
C ASP A 9 9.48 32.46 -1.81
N LEU A 10 8.93 33.53 -2.40
CA LEU A 10 7.64 33.49 -3.09
C LEU A 10 7.68 32.53 -4.28
N LEU A 11 8.71 32.63 -5.13
CA LEU A 11 8.88 31.73 -6.28
C LEU A 11 9.02 30.27 -5.86
N LYS A 12 9.74 29.99 -4.77
CA LYS A 12 9.87 28.62 -4.22
C LYS A 12 8.51 28.07 -3.79
N ARG A 13 7.70 28.85 -3.08
CA ARG A 13 6.35 28.44 -2.65
C ARG A 13 5.46 28.17 -3.86
N MET A 14 5.41 29.10 -4.82
CA MET A 14 4.60 28.94 -6.04
C MET A 14 5.02 27.70 -6.84
N SER A 15 6.32 27.44 -6.97
CA SER A 15 6.85 26.26 -7.66
C SER A 15 6.49 24.96 -6.93
N PHE A 16 6.58 24.96 -5.60
CA PHE A 16 6.18 23.83 -4.77
C PHE A 16 4.68 23.54 -4.88
N ASP A 17 3.83 24.56 -4.74
CA ASP A 17 2.37 24.43 -4.82
C ASP A 17 1.91 23.96 -6.21
N SER A 18 2.55 24.45 -7.27
CA SER A 18 2.33 23.98 -8.64
C SER A 18 2.68 22.51 -8.78
N TYR A 19 3.81 22.06 -8.22
CA TYR A 19 4.22 20.67 -8.28
C TYR A 19 3.32 19.73 -7.47
N VAL A 20 2.88 20.15 -6.28
CA VAL A 20 1.89 19.39 -5.49
C VAL A 20 0.59 19.23 -6.29
N SER A 21 0.17 20.27 -7.02
CA SER A 21 -1.04 20.22 -7.85
C SER A 21 -0.88 19.25 -9.02
N GLU A 22 0.24 19.30 -9.75
CA GLU A 22 0.57 18.33 -10.81
C GLU A 22 0.54 16.88 -10.30
N LEU A 23 1.16 16.62 -9.13
CA LEU A 23 1.17 15.29 -8.53
C LEU A 23 -0.22 14.84 -8.07
N THR A 24 -1.07 15.77 -7.65
CA THR A 24 -2.46 15.48 -7.26
C THR A 24 -3.28 15.07 -8.48
N GLU A 25 -3.15 15.79 -9.60
CA GLU A 25 -3.79 15.44 -10.87
C GLU A 25 -3.30 14.08 -11.40
N HIS A 26 -1.99 13.84 -11.33
CA HIS A 26 -1.42 12.54 -11.68
C HIS A 26 -2.02 11.40 -10.83
N ALA A 27 -2.06 11.58 -9.51
CA ALA A 27 -2.62 10.59 -8.60
C ALA A 27 -4.11 10.30 -8.89
N GLN A 28 -4.89 11.32 -9.28
CA GLN A 28 -6.27 11.15 -9.73
C GLN A 28 -6.38 10.32 -11.02
N SER A 29 -5.41 10.44 -11.93
CA SER A 29 -5.41 9.64 -13.16
C SER A 29 -5.08 8.16 -12.89
N VAL A 30 -4.08 7.89 -12.04
CA VAL A 30 -3.55 6.54 -11.80
C VAL A 30 -4.41 5.76 -10.81
N LEU A 31 -4.87 6.41 -9.74
CA LEU A 31 -5.62 5.81 -8.63
C LEU A 31 -6.94 6.57 -8.37
N PRO A 32 -7.83 6.71 -9.37
CA PRO A 32 -9.04 7.52 -9.24
C PRO A 32 -9.96 7.06 -8.10
N GLY A 33 -10.07 5.74 -7.92
CA GLY A 33 -10.87 5.17 -6.83
C GLY A 33 -10.38 5.64 -5.46
N LEU A 34 -9.07 5.55 -5.22
CA LEU A 34 -8.46 5.97 -3.96
C LEU A 34 -8.68 7.45 -3.72
N ILE A 35 -8.37 8.30 -4.71
CA ILE A 35 -8.48 9.75 -4.55
C ILE A 35 -9.93 10.19 -4.35
N SER A 36 -10.90 9.54 -5.01
CA SER A 36 -12.33 9.82 -4.78
C SER A 36 -12.84 9.39 -3.41
N SER A 37 -12.12 8.50 -2.70
CA SER A 37 -12.51 7.95 -1.41
C SER A 37 -11.99 8.76 -0.21
N VAL A 38 -11.17 9.79 -0.45
CA VAL A 38 -10.60 10.67 0.57
C VAL A 38 -10.80 12.13 0.18
N ARG A 39 -10.65 13.06 1.13
CA ARG A 39 -10.77 14.48 0.81
C ARG A 39 -9.55 14.93 0.01
N LEU A 40 -9.74 15.83 -0.94
CA LEU A 40 -8.65 16.32 -1.78
C LEU A 40 -7.56 17.02 -0.95
N GLU A 41 -7.95 17.72 0.12
CA GLU A 41 -6.99 18.36 1.04
C GLU A 41 -6.08 17.32 1.72
N ASP A 42 -6.63 16.16 2.09
CA ASP A 42 -5.87 15.07 2.71
C ASP A 42 -4.84 14.50 1.73
N VAL A 43 -5.22 14.36 0.45
CA VAL A 43 -4.34 13.89 -0.62
C VAL A 43 -3.20 14.87 -0.83
N ARG A 44 -3.50 16.17 -0.88
CA ARG A 44 -2.48 17.22 -1.02
C ARG A 44 -1.48 17.17 0.14
N THR A 45 -1.96 17.10 1.38
CA THR A 45 -1.08 16.96 2.56
C THR A 45 -0.26 15.68 2.52
N TYR A 46 -0.83 14.56 2.06
CA TYR A 46 -0.10 13.30 1.91
C TYR A 46 0.99 13.39 0.84
N ILE A 47 0.72 14.06 -0.28
CA ILE A 47 1.69 14.33 -1.35
C ILE A 47 2.82 15.23 -0.85
N GLU A 48 2.51 16.31 -0.13
CA GLU A 48 3.51 17.20 0.48
C GLU A 48 4.46 16.43 1.41
N GLN A 49 3.92 15.55 2.27
CA GLN A 49 4.71 14.66 3.12
C GLN A 49 5.55 13.68 2.28
N GLY A 50 4.98 13.15 1.20
CA GLY A 50 5.66 12.27 0.26
C GLY A 50 6.86 12.92 -0.41
N ILE A 51 6.75 14.19 -0.81
CA ILE A 51 7.89 14.96 -1.34
C ILE A 51 9.00 15.07 -0.29
N LEU A 52 8.66 15.38 0.96
CA LEU A 52 9.65 15.46 2.05
C LEU A 52 10.31 14.10 2.36
N PHE A 53 9.56 13.00 2.29
CA PHE A 53 10.13 11.66 2.44
C PHE A 53 11.03 11.27 1.28
N ALA A 54 10.62 11.56 0.04
CA ALA A 54 11.43 11.32 -1.15
C ALA A 54 12.78 12.06 -1.04
N GLN A 55 12.76 13.33 -0.62
CA GLN A 55 13.97 14.13 -0.37
C GLN A 55 14.89 13.50 0.68
N LYS A 56 14.34 13.02 1.81
CA LYS A 56 15.12 12.32 2.85
C LYS A 56 15.76 11.03 2.33
N MET A 57 15.17 10.41 1.30
CA MET A 57 15.71 9.23 0.63
C MET A 57 16.64 9.56 -0.54
N GLY A 58 16.94 10.85 -0.78
CA GLY A 58 17.86 11.30 -1.82
C GLY A 58 17.22 11.57 -3.19
N TYR A 59 15.89 11.56 -3.28
CA TYR A 59 15.15 11.92 -4.49
C TYR A 59 14.76 13.39 -4.47
N THR A 60 15.31 14.18 -5.39
CA THR A 60 15.11 15.63 -5.42
C THR A 60 14.61 16.16 -6.76
N GLN A 61 14.70 15.35 -7.83
CA GLN A 61 14.17 15.66 -9.15
C GLN A 61 12.69 15.26 -9.27
N ARG A 62 11.92 15.99 -10.08
CA ARG A 62 10.46 15.79 -10.25
C ARG A 62 10.10 14.34 -10.59
N GLY A 63 10.72 13.74 -11.62
CA GLY A 63 10.44 12.36 -12.03
C GLY A 63 10.62 11.32 -10.91
N PRO A 64 11.82 11.23 -10.29
CA PRO A 64 12.07 10.36 -9.14
C PRO A 64 11.13 10.58 -7.95
N VAL A 65 10.81 11.84 -7.64
CA VAL A 65 9.87 12.16 -6.54
C VAL A 65 8.46 11.68 -6.88
N ARG A 66 7.99 11.86 -8.11
CA ARG A 66 6.68 11.34 -8.57
C ARG A 66 6.61 9.82 -8.42
N LEU A 67 7.62 9.10 -8.91
CA LEU A 67 7.69 7.63 -8.76
C LEU A 67 7.65 7.20 -7.29
N TYR A 68 8.35 7.92 -6.40
CA TYR A 68 8.32 7.65 -4.96
C TYR A 68 6.91 7.82 -4.38
N ILE A 69 6.21 8.87 -4.79
CA ILE A 69 4.83 9.15 -4.35
C ILE A 69 3.86 8.10 -4.89
N ASP A 70 4.00 7.66 -6.14
CA ASP A 70 3.20 6.57 -6.71
C ASP A 70 3.36 5.29 -5.87
N MET A 71 4.59 4.95 -5.51
CA MET A 71 4.86 3.81 -4.61
C MET A 71 4.27 4.01 -3.21
N MET A 72 4.31 5.21 -2.63
CA MET A 72 3.65 5.48 -1.35
C MET A 72 2.13 5.31 -1.43
N LEU A 73 1.49 5.82 -2.49
CA LEU A 73 0.06 5.65 -2.70
C LEU A 73 -0.30 4.17 -2.87
N MET A 74 0.50 3.40 -3.61
CA MET A 74 0.27 1.96 -3.85
C MET A 74 0.57 1.06 -2.66
N PHE A 75 1.67 1.31 -1.93
CA PHE A 75 2.21 0.39 -0.94
C PHE A 75 2.19 0.90 0.50
N GLY A 76 2.00 2.21 0.69
CA GLY A 76 1.98 2.88 2.00
C GLY A 76 3.27 3.60 2.30
N ALA A 77 3.20 4.66 3.12
CA ALA A 77 4.32 5.56 3.41
C ALA A 77 5.58 4.86 3.94
N ASN A 78 5.43 3.68 4.55
CA ASN A 78 6.52 2.91 5.14
C ASN A 78 6.84 1.62 4.36
N PHE A 79 6.53 1.59 3.05
CA PHE A 79 6.72 0.40 2.22
C PHE A 79 8.15 -0.15 2.27
N GLY A 80 9.17 0.71 2.42
CA GLY A 80 10.57 0.30 2.47
C GLY A 80 10.95 -0.62 3.65
N LYS A 81 10.13 -0.67 4.71
CA LYS A 81 10.32 -1.55 5.87
C LYS A 81 9.35 -2.72 5.90
N ASP A 82 8.39 -2.76 4.99
CA ASP A 82 7.36 -3.79 4.96
C ASP A 82 7.92 -5.10 4.39
N PRO A 83 7.75 -6.25 5.08
CA PRO A 83 8.18 -7.54 4.55
C PRO A 83 7.57 -7.86 3.18
N LEU A 84 6.37 -7.34 2.86
CA LEU A 84 5.70 -7.57 1.58
C LEU A 84 6.36 -6.83 0.41
N TYR A 85 7.21 -5.83 0.68
CA TYR A 85 7.83 -4.98 -0.34
C TYR A 85 9.36 -4.98 -0.30
N GLN A 86 9.97 -5.98 0.36
CA GLN A 86 11.44 -6.12 0.40
C GLN A 86 12.08 -6.27 -0.98
N TRP A 87 11.34 -6.71 -1.97
CA TRP A 87 11.79 -6.77 -3.37
C TRP A 87 12.01 -5.38 -4.00
N LEU A 88 11.36 -4.32 -3.49
CA LEU A 88 11.63 -2.94 -3.91
C LEU A 88 12.95 -2.43 -3.35
N THR A 89 13.28 -2.82 -2.12
CA THR A 89 14.47 -2.37 -1.39
C THR A 89 15.68 -3.28 -1.56
N GLY A 90 15.49 -4.49 -2.10
CA GLY A 90 16.55 -5.44 -2.40
C GLY A 90 17.64 -4.80 -3.26
N GLU A 91 18.89 -4.93 -2.83
CA GLU A 91 20.11 -4.57 -3.58
C GLU A 91 20.32 -3.09 -3.93
N CYS A 92 19.44 -2.15 -3.57
CA CYS A 92 19.75 -0.73 -3.70
C CYS A 92 20.62 -0.23 -2.53
N ARG A 93 21.68 -0.98 -2.21
CA ARG A 93 22.86 -0.52 -1.43
C ARG A 93 23.91 0.09 -2.35
N GLU A 94 23.51 0.47 -3.55
CA GLU A 94 24.37 1.05 -4.55
C GLU A 94 24.44 2.55 -4.31
N ASN A 95 25.21 2.92 -3.28
CA ASN A 95 25.49 4.31 -2.91
C ASN A 95 26.15 5.10 -4.05
N HIS A 96 26.62 4.43 -5.10
CA HIS A 96 27.25 5.01 -6.27
C HIS A 96 26.26 5.42 -7.37
N LEU A 97 25.00 4.96 -7.33
CA LEU A 97 24.01 5.31 -8.34
C LEU A 97 23.43 6.71 -8.13
N THR A 98 23.23 7.40 -9.26
CA THR A 98 22.45 8.63 -9.34
C THR A 98 20.97 8.37 -9.02
N GLN A 99 20.23 9.43 -8.68
CA GLN A 99 18.79 9.30 -8.44
C GLN A 99 18.00 8.83 -9.68
N ILE A 100 18.49 9.11 -10.89
CA ILE A 100 17.86 8.69 -12.14
C ILE A 100 18.01 7.17 -12.31
N GLU A 101 19.22 6.65 -12.15
CA GLU A 101 19.48 5.20 -12.24
C GLU A 101 18.70 4.42 -11.18
N LYS A 102 18.67 4.91 -9.94
CA LYS A 102 17.84 4.34 -8.86
C LYS A 102 16.37 4.31 -9.25
N SER A 103 15.87 5.39 -9.87
CA SER A 103 14.47 5.48 -10.29
C SER A 103 14.16 4.55 -11.46
N MET A 104 15.08 4.35 -12.40
CA MET A 104 14.89 3.39 -13.51
C MET A 104 14.81 1.95 -12.99
N ILE A 105 15.66 1.58 -12.02
CA ILE A 105 15.62 0.27 -11.38
C ILE A 105 14.30 0.08 -10.64
N LEU A 106 13.88 1.08 -9.85
CA LEU A 106 12.61 1.04 -9.12
C LEU A 106 11.41 0.96 -10.07
N TYR A 107 11.42 1.73 -11.15
CA TYR A 107 10.38 1.71 -12.16
C TYR A 107 10.28 0.33 -12.82
N SER A 108 11.40 -0.27 -13.23
CA SER A 108 11.41 -1.63 -13.81
C SER A 108 10.84 -2.68 -12.84
N ARG A 109 11.17 -2.58 -11.55
CA ARG A 109 10.61 -3.46 -10.52
C ARG A 109 9.11 -3.23 -10.33
N LEU A 110 8.69 -1.97 -10.30
CA LEU A 110 7.28 -1.59 -10.16
C LEU A 110 6.46 -2.07 -11.36
N ASP A 111 6.94 -1.87 -12.58
CA ASP A 111 6.32 -2.33 -13.82
C ASP A 111 6.15 -3.85 -13.81
N LYS A 112 7.21 -4.59 -13.45
CA LYS A 112 7.12 -6.05 -13.28
C LYS A 112 6.08 -6.44 -12.24
N TYR A 113 6.00 -5.73 -11.12
CA TYR A 113 5.01 -6.00 -10.09
C TYR A 113 3.59 -5.72 -10.58
N ILE A 114 3.33 -4.59 -11.25
CA ILE A 114 2.02 -4.29 -11.83
C ILE A 114 1.63 -5.40 -12.81
N LYS A 115 2.51 -5.76 -13.74
CA LYS A 115 2.23 -6.80 -14.73
C LYS A 115 1.94 -8.16 -14.12
N VAL A 116 2.75 -8.61 -13.15
CA VAL A 116 2.60 -9.96 -12.58
C VAL A 116 1.50 -10.02 -11.52
N VAL A 117 1.43 -9.00 -10.66
CA VAL A 117 0.54 -9.00 -9.49
C VAL A 117 -0.82 -8.40 -9.82
N TYR A 118 -0.87 -7.20 -10.43
CA TYR A 118 -2.15 -6.63 -10.84
C TYR A 118 -2.70 -7.33 -12.09
N GLY A 119 -1.82 -7.74 -13.02
CA GLY A 119 -2.23 -8.32 -14.31
C GLY A 119 -2.63 -7.27 -15.32
N ASP A 120 -2.86 -7.71 -16.56
CA ASP A 120 -3.34 -6.83 -17.65
C ASP A 120 -4.66 -6.18 -17.23
N ASP A 121 -4.74 -4.85 -17.35
CA ASP A 121 -5.85 -4.01 -16.88
C ASP A 121 -6.29 -4.28 -15.42
N GLY A 122 -5.37 -4.78 -14.60
CA GLY A 122 -5.60 -5.16 -13.22
C GLY A 122 -6.53 -6.36 -13.03
N PHE A 123 -6.61 -7.26 -14.01
CA PHE A 123 -7.44 -8.46 -13.96
C PHE A 123 -7.24 -9.27 -12.67
N PHE A 124 -6.00 -9.57 -12.28
CA PHE A 124 -5.70 -10.35 -11.07
C PHE A 124 -6.01 -9.57 -9.77
N PHE A 125 -5.85 -8.25 -9.79
CA PHE A 125 -6.29 -7.42 -8.66
C PHE A 125 -7.81 -7.51 -8.47
N LYS A 126 -8.58 -7.43 -9.56
CA LYS A 126 -10.04 -7.56 -9.52
C LYS A 126 -10.47 -8.94 -9.01
N GLU A 127 -9.81 -10.01 -9.46
CA GLU A 127 -10.05 -11.35 -8.92
C GLU A 127 -9.77 -11.42 -7.41
N SER A 128 -8.67 -10.83 -6.96
CA SER A 128 -8.33 -10.74 -5.53
C SER A 128 -9.40 -9.98 -4.74
N TYR A 129 -9.90 -8.86 -5.28
CA TYR A 129 -11.01 -8.13 -4.68
C TYR A 129 -12.27 -8.98 -4.56
N ASP A 130 -12.67 -9.69 -5.61
CA ASP A 130 -13.87 -10.55 -5.58
C ASP A 130 -13.70 -11.69 -4.57
N ARG A 131 -12.52 -12.32 -4.53
CA ARG A 131 -12.20 -13.37 -3.52
C ARG A 131 -12.26 -12.82 -2.10
N PHE A 132 -11.69 -11.64 -1.86
CA PHE A 132 -11.74 -10.99 -0.55
C PHE A 132 -13.16 -10.58 -0.15
N ARG A 133 -13.94 -10.01 -1.07
CA ARG A 133 -15.33 -9.61 -0.85
C ARG A 133 -16.22 -10.79 -0.45
N PHE A 134 -16.03 -11.95 -1.08
CA PHE A 134 -16.80 -13.15 -0.82
C PHE A 134 -16.11 -14.12 0.15
N PHE A 135 -15.00 -13.72 0.77
CA PHE A 135 -14.27 -14.54 1.72
C PHE A 135 -15.15 -14.89 2.93
N SER A 136 -15.30 -16.18 3.20
CA SER A 136 -15.95 -16.71 4.40
C SER A 136 -15.09 -17.78 5.04
N MET A 137 -14.89 -17.66 6.35
CA MET A 137 -14.18 -18.66 7.15
C MET A 137 -14.92 -20.00 7.22
N GLU A 138 -16.21 -20.06 6.88
CA GLU A 138 -16.99 -21.31 6.89
C GLU A 138 -16.50 -22.32 5.86
N ARG A 139 -15.76 -21.87 4.83
CA ARG A 139 -15.14 -22.74 3.83
C ARG A 139 -13.93 -23.50 4.37
N PHE A 140 -13.36 -23.06 5.49
CA PHE A 140 -12.22 -23.70 6.13
C PHE A 140 -12.74 -24.52 7.32
N SER A 141 -12.51 -25.82 7.30
CA SER A 141 -13.15 -26.76 8.24
C SER A 141 -12.92 -26.38 9.70
N VAL A 142 -13.96 -26.55 10.54
CA VAL A 142 -13.98 -26.25 11.98
C VAL A 142 -12.86 -26.98 12.77
N SER A 143 -12.32 -28.08 12.22
CA SER A 143 -11.22 -28.86 12.81
C SER A 143 -9.82 -28.28 12.58
N SER A 144 -9.67 -27.29 11.70
CA SER A 144 -8.37 -26.69 11.40
C SER A 144 -7.97 -25.70 12.49
N LYS A 145 -7.15 -26.16 13.45
CA LYS A 145 -6.48 -25.25 14.40
C LYS A 145 -5.71 -24.20 13.59
N TYR A 146 -5.83 -22.93 13.99
CA TYR A 146 -4.99 -21.86 13.45
C TYR A 146 -3.52 -22.28 13.42
N ASN A 147 -2.91 -22.22 12.24
CA ASN A 147 -1.49 -22.51 12.03
C ASN A 147 -0.99 -21.84 10.74
N HIS A 148 0.32 -21.73 10.59
CA HIS A 148 0.93 -21.07 9.43
C HIS A 148 0.59 -21.73 8.08
N ALA A 149 0.35 -23.05 8.03
CA ALA A 149 0.01 -23.72 6.78
C ALA A 149 -1.39 -23.32 6.29
N LEU A 150 -2.37 -23.31 7.20
CA LEU A 150 -3.71 -22.78 6.92
C LEU A 150 -3.64 -21.33 6.46
N LEU A 151 -2.89 -20.50 7.19
CA LEU A 151 -2.74 -19.09 6.86
C LEU A 151 -2.14 -18.89 5.46
N ARG A 152 -1.07 -19.62 5.12
CA ARG A 152 -0.46 -19.55 3.78
C ARG A 152 -1.44 -19.95 2.67
N ASN A 153 -2.23 -21.00 2.89
CA ASN A 153 -3.24 -21.43 1.93
C ASN A 153 -4.29 -20.33 1.71
N ILE A 154 -4.77 -19.71 2.79
CA ILE A 154 -5.74 -18.60 2.72
C ILE A 154 -5.16 -17.40 1.96
N LEU A 155 -3.93 -16.97 2.29
CA LEU A 155 -3.30 -15.83 1.62
C LEU A 155 -3.09 -16.08 0.13
N ARG A 156 -2.67 -17.31 -0.24
CA ARG A 156 -2.50 -17.71 -1.64
C ARG A 156 -3.84 -17.84 -2.37
N GLU A 157 -4.90 -18.27 -1.69
CA GLU A 157 -6.25 -18.32 -2.27
C GLU A 157 -6.75 -16.90 -2.57
N ILE A 158 -6.57 -15.97 -1.63
CA ILE A 158 -7.02 -14.57 -1.77
C ILE A 158 -6.28 -13.87 -2.92
N TYR A 159 -4.95 -13.92 -2.98
CA TYR A 159 -4.18 -13.21 -4.01
C TYR A 159 -2.94 -14.01 -4.44
N PRO A 160 -3.11 -15.03 -5.29
CA PRO A 160 -2.04 -15.98 -5.60
C PRO A 160 -0.85 -15.32 -6.27
N GLN A 161 -1.09 -14.38 -7.19
CA GLN A 161 -0.03 -13.67 -7.90
C GLN A 161 0.83 -12.85 -6.95
N ARG A 162 0.22 -12.14 -6.00
CA ARG A 162 0.94 -11.39 -4.96
C ARG A 162 1.73 -12.33 -4.05
N PHE A 163 1.11 -13.42 -3.61
CA PHE A 163 1.73 -14.42 -2.75
C PHE A 163 2.98 -15.03 -3.41
N ASP A 164 2.83 -15.48 -4.66
CA ASP A 164 3.89 -16.14 -5.43
C ASP A 164 5.00 -15.14 -5.81
N PHE A 165 4.65 -13.89 -6.15
CA PHE A 165 5.63 -12.84 -6.48
C PHE A 165 6.53 -12.47 -5.29
N ILE A 166 5.94 -12.31 -4.10
CA ILE A 166 6.65 -11.90 -2.88
C ILE A 166 7.54 -13.04 -2.36
N GLY A 167 7.11 -14.29 -2.57
CA GLY A 167 7.87 -15.49 -2.24
C GLY A 167 7.76 -15.92 -0.78
N ILE A 168 8.00 -17.21 -0.55
CA ILE A 168 7.72 -17.87 0.74
C ILE A 168 8.50 -17.28 1.92
N ASN A 169 9.74 -16.80 1.70
CA ASN A 169 10.57 -16.23 2.77
C ASN A 169 9.98 -14.93 3.31
N SER A 170 9.52 -14.05 2.42
CA SER A 170 8.89 -12.78 2.78
C SER A 170 7.50 -13.01 3.37
N ILE A 171 6.76 -14.01 2.87
CA ILE A 171 5.49 -14.45 3.48
C ILE A 171 5.70 -14.95 4.91
N SER A 172 6.74 -15.74 5.19
CA SER A 172 7.02 -16.20 6.56
C SER A 172 7.32 -15.03 7.50
N LYS A 173 8.18 -14.09 7.09
CA LYS A 173 8.45 -12.86 7.87
C LYS A 173 7.18 -12.05 8.10
N PHE A 174 6.33 -11.96 7.08
CA PHE A 174 5.03 -11.31 7.16
C PHE A 174 4.12 -11.99 8.20
N THR A 175 4.01 -13.32 8.17
CA THR A 175 3.14 -14.04 9.11
C THR A 175 3.62 -13.90 10.55
N ASP A 176 4.93 -13.92 10.79
CA ASP A 176 5.50 -13.72 12.12
C ASP A 176 5.17 -12.32 12.65
N LEU A 177 5.33 -11.28 11.82
CA LEU A 177 4.96 -9.91 12.16
C LEU A 177 3.46 -9.79 12.42
N ALA A 178 2.62 -10.38 11.57
CA ALA A 178 1.18 -10.29 11.71
C ALA A 178 0.67 -10.99 12.98
N GLU A 179 1.33 -12.07 13.42
CA GLU A 179 1.07 -12.72 14.71
C GLU A 179 1.41 -11.83 15.89
N GLN A 180 2.56 -11.15 15.86
CA GLN A 180 2.92 -10.15 16.88
C GLN A 180 1.87 -9.05 16.99
N HIS A 181 1.32 -8.58 15.86
CA HIS A 181 0.24 -7.61 15.86
C HIS A 181 -1.08 -8.19 16.42
N CYS A 182 -1.42 -9.43 16.09
CA CYS A 182 -2.60 -10.10 16.65
C CYS A 182 -2.50 -10.21 18.18
N ASP A 183 -1.32 -10.54 18.69
CA ASP A 183 -1.08 -10.69 20.12
C ASP A 183 -1.08 -9.33 20.85
N PHE A 184 -0.49 -8.30 20.24
CA PHE A 184 -0.57 -6.92 20.73
C PHE A 184 -2.02 -6.43 20.84
N LEU A 185 -2.85 -6.74 19.84
CA LEU A 185 -4.29 -6.43 19.82
C LEU A 185 -5.13 -7.41 20.66
N LYS A 186 -4.50 -8.41 21.30
CA LYS A 186 -5.16 -9.45 22.11
C LYS A 186 -6.30 -10.18 21.39
N LEU A 187 -6.16 -10.39 20.08
CA LEU A 187 -7.14 -11.11 19.29
C LEU A 187 -7.16 -12.59 19.70
N LYS A 188 -8.30 -13.09 20.20
CA LYS A 188 -8.42 -14.48 20.68
C LYS A 188 -9.10 -15.40 19.67
N ARG A 189 -10.02 -14.89 18.86
CA ARG A 189 -10.79 -15.72 17.93
C ARG A 189 -10.00 -15.96 16.64
N CYS A 190 -9.97 -17.21 16.18
CA CYS A 190 -9.27 -17.58 14.93
C CYS A 190 -9.77 -16.77 13.72
N LYS A 191 -11.09 -16.58 13.60
CA LYS A 191 -11.69 -15.77 12.52
C LYS A 191 -11.18 -14.33 12.50
N GLN A 192 -11.04 -13.71 13.69
CA GLN A 192 -10.54 -12.34 13.84
C GLN A 192 -9.06 -12.25 13.46
N LYS A 193 -8.23 -13.18 13.96
CA LYS A 193 -6.80 -13.25 13.60
C LYS A 193 -6.62 -13.38 12.09
N ILE A 194 -7.27 -14.37 11.46
CA ILE A 194 -7.13 -14.62 10.03
C ILE A 194 -7.58 -13.42 9.21
N TYR A 195 -8.76 -12.85 9.51
CA TYR A 195 -9.25 -11.70 8.78
C TYR A 195 -8.34 -10.48 8.92
N PHE A 196 -7.83 -10.21 10.13
CA PHE A 196 -6.87 -9.14 10.37
C PHE A 196 -5.59 -9.35 9.54
N ILE A 197 -5.07 -10.58 9.48
CA ILE A 197 -3.87 -10.90 8.71
C ILE A 197 -4.13 -10.75 7.20
N ILE A 198 -5.31 -11.13 6.69
CA ILE A 198 -5.70 -10.87 5.29
C ILE A 198 -5.68 -9.37 5.01
N VAL A 199 -6.24 -8.54 5.90
CA VAL A 199 -6.22 -7.08 5.75
C VAL A 199 -4.78 -6.54 5.75
N MET A 200 -3.91 -7.01 6.65
CA MET A 200 -2.49 -6.64 6.59
C MET A 200 -1.82 -7.05 5.28
N PHE A 201 -2.14 -8.23 4.75
CA PHE A 201 -1.59 -8.72 3.49
C PHE A 201 -2.01 -7.87 2.29
N LEU A 202 -3.27 -7.45 2.25
CA LEU A 202 -3.82 -6.66 1.14
C LEU A 202 -3.36 -5.20 1.18
N PHE A 203 -3.36 -4.57 2.36
CA PHE A 203 -3.09 -3.14 2.51
C PHE A 203 -1.65 -2.78 2.93
N GLY A 204 -0.84 -3.77 3.31
CA GLY A 204 0.50 -3.58 3.87
C GLY A 204 0.50 -3.63 5.40
N CYS A 205 1.60 -4.08 6.00
CA CYS A 205 1.71 -4.28 7.45
C CYS A 205 1.61 -2.98 8.25
N SER A 206 1.99 -1.86 7.63
CA SER A 206 1.97 -0.53 8.25
C SER A 206 0.70 0.28 7.94
N PHE A 207 -0.39 -0.36 7.47
CA PHE A 207 -1.59 0.37 7.05
C PHE A 207 -2.17 1.29 8.15
N GLY A 208 -2.07 0.88 9.43
CA GLY A 208 -2.54 1.70 10.56
C GLY A 208 -1.66 2.90 10.92
N ASN A 209 -0.47 2.99 10.33
CA ASN A 209 0.47 4.12 10.47
C ASN A 209 0.53 4.98 9.19
N ASP A 210 -0.20 4.59 8.14
CA ASP A 210 -0.30 5.31 6.89
C ASP A 210 -1.57 6.16 6.90
N PHE A 211 -1.43 7.49 6.75
CA PHE A 211 -2.54 8.41 6.96
C PHE A 211 -3.79 8.10 6.10
N ILE A 212 -3.58 7.78 4.82
CA ILE A 212 -4.69 7.46 3.90
C ILE A 212 -5.30 6.11 4.28
N ARG A 213 -4.50 5.05 4.42
CA ARG A 213 -5.01 3.71 4.73
C ARG A 213 -5.64 3.61 6.12
N ASP A 214 -5.06 4.25 7.13
CA ASP A 214 -5.61 4.27 8.49
C ASP A 214 -7.00 4.89 8.49
N ARG A 215 -7.18 6.03 7.82
CA ARG A 215 -8.47 6.71 7.72
C ARG A 215 -9.53 5.86 6.99
N LEU A 216 -9.13 5.14 5.94
CA LEU A 216 -10.04 4.29 5.17
C LEU A 216 -10.43 3.00 5.93
N ILE A 217 -9.50 2.38 6.65
CA ILE A 217 -9.66 0.99 7.09
C ILE A 217 -9.92 0.87 8.59
N LYS A 218 -9.26 1.69 9.42
CA LYS A 218 -9.14 1.45 10.87
C LYS A 218 -10.48 1.34 11.57
N ALA A 219 -11.40 2.27 11.34
CA ALA A 219 -12.70 2.28 11.99
C ALA A 219 -13.53 1.03 11.63
N HIS A 220 -13.57 0.68 10.34
CA HIS A 220 -14.28 -0.51 9.88
C HIS A 220 -13.63 -1.79 10.43
N LEU A 221 -12.31 -1.87 10.42
CA LEU A 221 -11.58 -3.02 10.94
C LEU A 221 -11.83 -3.22 12.43
N LEU A 222 -11.72 -2.16 13.24
CA LEU A 222 -12.04 -2.23 14.67
C LEU A 222 -13.48 -2.70 14.90
N ASN A 223 -14.45 -2.16 14.16
CA ASN A 223 -15.84 -2.60 14.27
C ASN A 223 -16.04 -4.09 13.92
N TYR A 224 -15.34 -4.58 12.89
CA TYR A 224 -15.36 -6.01 12.55
C TYR A 224 -14.68 -6.86 13.63
N LEU A 225 -13.54 -6.43 14.16
CA LEU A 225 -12.81 -7.18 15.18
C LEU A 225 -13.57 -7.26 16.52
N HIS A 226 -14.40 -6.27 16.85
CA HIS A 226 -15.24 -6.32 18.05
C HIS A 226 -16.51 -7.14 17.85
N ASN A 227 -17.22 -6.93 16.73
CA ASN A 227 -18.61 -7.36 16.59
C ASN A 227 -18.86 -8.30 15.39
N GLU A 228 -17.82 -8.68 14.63
CA GLU A 228 -17.93 -9.47 13.40
C GLU A 228 -18.95 -8.86 12.41
N ASN A 229 -18.97 -7.52 12.33
CA ASN A 229 -19.96 -6.77 11.55
C ASN A 229 -19.72 -6.93 10.03
N GLU A 230 -20.65 -7.59 9.34
CA GLU A 230 -20.59 -7.82 7.89
C GLU A 230 -20.59 -6.53 7.05
N ARG A 231 -21.26 -5.47 7.50
CA ARG A 231 -21.19 -4.16 6.80
C ARG A 231 -19.77 -3.60 6.85
N SER A 232 -19.09 -3.72 7.98
CA SER A 232 -17.68 -3.33 8.09
C SER A 232 -16.79 -4.15 7.16
N ARG A 233 -17.04 -5.46 7.03
CA ARG A 233 -16.32 -6.32 6.07
C ARG A 233 -16.50 -5.82 4.64
N HIS A 234 -17.73 -5.50 4.25
CA HIS A 234 -18.02 -4.91 2.94
C HIS A 234 -17.35 -3.55 2.72
N SER A 235 -17.35 -2.66 3.74
CA SER A 235 -16.65 -1.37 3.64
C SER A 235 -15.14 -1.55 3.44
N ILE A 236 -14.50 -2.49 4.15
CA ILE A 236 -13.07 -2.77 3.98
C ILE A 236 -12.79 -3.32 2.57
N ALA A 237 -13.64 -4.21 2.06
CA ALA A 237 -13.52 -4.71 0.68
C ALA A 237 -13.67 -3.57 -0.35
N SER A 238 -14.62 -2.65 -0.17
CA SER A 238 -14.76 -1.47 -1.03
C SER A 238 -13.54 -0.54 -0.95
N CYS A 239 -12.95 -0.36 0.24
CA CYS A 239 -11.69 0.36 0.39
C CYS A 239 -10.55 -0.36 -0.34
N TYR A 240 -10.55 -1.69 -0.39
CA TYR A 240 -9.54 -2.42 -1.15
C TYR A 240 -9.70 -2.17 -2.65
N ALA A 241 -10.92 -2.18 -3.18
CA ALA A 241 -11.19 -1.89 -4.59
C ALA A 241 -10.71 -0.50 -5.03
N SER A 242 -10.63 0.48 -4.12
CA SER A 242 -10.16 1.83 -4.45
C SER A 242 -8.68 1.88 -4.86
N PHE A 243 -7.89 0.85 -4.53
CA PHE A 243 -6.48 0.74 -4.91
C PHE A 243 -6.27 0.15 -6.31
N GLN A 244 -7.33 -0.09 -7.07
CA GLN A 244 -7.23 -0.46 -8.48
C GLN A 244 -6.50 0.63 -9.26
N ILE A 245 -5.44 0.24 -9.97
CA ILE A 245 -4.69 1.13 -10.86
C ILE A 245 -5.40 1.19 -12.20
N LYS A 246 -5.49 2.39 -12.77
CA LYS A 246 -5.78 2.56 -14.19
C LYS A 246 -4.47 2.58 -14.98
N ASN A 247 -4.35 1.67 -15.93
CA ASN A 247 -3.32 1.78 -16.96
C ASN A 247 -3.74 2.94 -17.89
N ASN A 248 -2.84 3.91 -18.07
CA ASN A 248 -2.96 4.94 -19.10
C ASN A 248 -2.43 4.39 -20.43
#